data_AF-A0A8S3DJY0-F1
#
_entry.id   AF-A0A8S3DJY0-F1
#
_cell.length_a   1.000
_cell.length_b   1.000
_cell.length_c   1.000
_cell.angle_alpha   90.00
_cell.angle_beta   90.00
_cell.angle_gamma   90.00
#
_symmetry.space_group_name_H-M   'P 1'
#
loop_
_entity.id
_entity.type
_entity.pdbx_description
1 polymer ?
#
loop_
_entity_poly.entity_id
_entity_poly.type
_entity_poly.pdbx_seq_one_letter_code
_entity_poly.pdbx_strand_id
1 'polypeptide(L)'
;VPSWLTEMTEHMNWRQMIYKLAEAYPHCLMLNFTIKLLVDSGHEHEITSVPVAAQQVEVFTKVLMTTIQRTIDSEADEWKRNIQELVQLACHSEQTYLYAQSVLSSLANDAKSMIIRRISEEIELHAKAKDHNVTEITLTLDGTTAYHKVYQPLCAMLSKKALNPADVTTLYKIYQSTDPPPVDLIRKPAFIELLITQLFDPESTLNPEHRPKYIGLLAYACSVAETNKKSSRKSAVNSKEELSQTTIALEKALEICISSKSTVDLISDLNELYKCLRFPIVAACVLRWIEFRIFDPSYFKLDQGTTPVHLIIIDE
;
A
#
# COMPACT_ATOMS: atom_id res chain seq x y z
N VAL A 1 20.43 10.00 -38.48
CA VAL A 1 19.71 8.71 -38.62
C VAL A 1 19.72 8.33 -40.09
N PRO A 2 20.05 7.09 -40.47
CA PRO A 2 19.98 6.66 -41.86
C PRO A 2 18.54 6.76 -42.38
N SER A 3 18.33 7.31 -43.59
CA SER A 3 16.99 7.54 -44.16
C SER A 3 16.15 6.27 -44.27
N TRP A 4 16.77 5.14 -44.62
CA TRP A 4 16.12 3.83 -44.71
C TRP A 4 15.50 3.39 -43.38
N LEU A 5 16.11 3.75 -42.25
CA LEU A 5 15.59 3.36 -40.93
C LEU A 5 14.30 4.14 -40.62
N THR A 6 14.25 5.41 -41.02
CA THR A 6 13.09 6.28 -40.82
C THR A 6 11.90 5.80 -41.65
N GLU A 7 12.12 5.43 -42.92
CA GLU A 7 11.10 4.84 -43.79
C GLU A 7 10.58 3.50 -43.26
N MET A 8 11.45 2.67 -42.66
CA MET A 8 11.05 1.41 -42.05
C MET A 8 10.19 1.62 -40.80
N THR A 9 10.47 2.64 -39.98
CA THR A 9 9.72 2.90 -38.75
C THR A 9 8.29 3.41 -38.96
N GLU A 10 7.95 3.92 -40.15
CA GLU A 10 6.60 4.38 -40.49
C GLU A 10 5.58 3.23 -40.59
N HIS A 11 6.05 2.03 -40.95
CA HIS A 11 5.21 0.87 -41.17
C HIS A 11 5.07 -0.02 -39.92
N MET A 12 3.83 -0.24 -39.47
CA MET A 12 3.50 -1.05 -38.27
C MET A 12 4.09 -2.47 -38.30
N ASN A 13 4.08 -3.15 -39.45
CA ASN A 13 4.61 -4.51 -39.57
C ASN A 13 6.13 -4.58 -39.33
N TRP A 14 6.86 -3.56 -39.79
CA TRP A 14 8.31 -3.45 -39.56
C TRP A 14 8.59 -3.16 -38.09
N ARG A 15 7.80 -2.29 -37.43
CA ARG A 15 7.91 -2.04 -35.98
C ARG A 15 7.74 -3.33 -35.16
N GLN A 16 6.71 -4.13 -35.46
CA GLN A 16 6.50 -5.42 -34.78
C GLN A 16 7.66 -6.40 -34.99
N MET A 17 8.23 -6.45 -36.20
CA MET A 17 9.40 -7.29 -36.47
C MET A 17 10.61 -6.82 -35.65
N ILE A 18 10.85 -5.51 -35.56
CA ILE A 18 11.93 -4.92 -34.77
C ILE A 18 11.78 -5.28 -33.29
N TYR A 19 10.58 -5.19 -32.72
CA TYR A 19 10.34 -5.58 -31.33
C TYR A 19 10.65 -7.06 -31.07
N LYS A 20 10.20 -7.96 -31.95
CA LYS A 20 10.52 -9.40 -31.85
C LYS A 20 12.02 -9.68 -31.97
N LEU A 21 12.71 -8.98 -32.87
CA LEU A 21 14.16 -9.13 -33.04
C LEU A 21 14.93 -8.60 -31.83
N ALA A 22 14.48 -7.51 -31.22
CA ALA A 22 15.11 -6.95 -30.04
C ALA A 22 14.94 -7.84 -28.81
N GLU A 23 13.82 -8.56 -28.73
CA GLU A 23 13.61 -9.59 -27.70
C GLU A 23 14.58 -10.77 -27.87
N ALA A 24 14.82 -11.20 -29.12
CA ALA A 24 15.74 -12.29 -29.43
C ALA A 24 17.23 -11.90 -29.33
N TYR A 25 17.58 -10.64 -29.62
CA TYR A 25 18.97 -10.15 -29.70
C TYR A 25 19.19 -8.86 -28.89
N PRO A 26 19.18 -8.95 -27.54
CA PRO A 26 19.24 -7.78 -26.64
C PRO A 26 20.54 -6.96 -26.74
N HIS A 27 21.64 -7.58 -27.19
CA HIS A 27 22.95 -6.92 -27.30
C HIS A 27 23.17 -6.20 -28.63
N CYS A 28 22.19 -6.20 -29.55
CA CYS A 28 22.35 -5.56 -30.84
C CYS A 28 22.18 -4.03 -30.73
N LEU A 29 23.29 -3.29 -30.93
CA LEU A 29 23.31 -1.83 -30.90
C LEU A 29 22.34 -1.19 -31.91
N MET A 30 22.18 -1.79 -33.10
CA MET A 30 21.26 -1.29 -34.11
C MET A 30 19.80 -1.38 -33.63
N LEU A 31 19.39 -2.52 -33.06
CA LEU A 31 18.03 -2.71 -32.56
C LEU A 31 17.75 -1.79 -31.39
N ASN A 32 18.73 -1.66 -30.49
CA ASN A 32 18.66 -0.73 -29.37
C ASN A 32 18.47 0.72 -29.81
N PHE A 33 19.23 1.17 -30.81
CA PHE A 33 19.08 2.50 -31.41
C PHE A 33 17.72 2.66 -32.11
N THR A 34 17.23 1.63 -32.78
CA THR A 34 15.96 1.66 -33.50
C THR A 34 14.77 1.74 -32.54
N ILE A 35 14.79 1.01 -31.42
CA ILE A 35 13.76 1.10 -30.38
C ILE A 35 13.72 2.51 -29.79
N LYS A 36 14.89 3.08 -29.49
CA LYS A 36 14.97 4.47 -29.03
C LYS A 36 14.33 5.43 -30.02
N LEU A 37 14.61 5.28 -31.32
CA LEU A 37 13.99 6.11 -32.36
C LEU A 37 12.46 5.96 -32.40
N LEU A 38 11.95 4.74 -32.25
CA LEU A 38 10.51 4.46 -32.21
C LEU A 38 9.80 5.12 -31.01
N VAL A 39 10.48 5.12 -29.87
CA VAL A 39 9.99 5.79 -28.66
C VAL A 39 10.10 7.32 -28.76
N ASP A 40 11.09 7.85 -29.49
CA ASP A 40 11.19 9.28 -29.80
C ASP A 40 10.13 9.73 -30.81
N SER A 41 9.64 8.82 -31.66
CA SER A 41 8.59 9.10 -32.65
C SER A 41 7.16 8.89 -32.13
N GLY A 42 6.96 8.56 -30.85
CA GLY A 42 5.62 8.41 -30.24
C GLY A 42 5.01 7.00 -30.34
N HIS A 43 5.80 5.97 -30.67
CA HIS A 43 5.32 4.59 -30.77
C HIS A 43 5.59 3.75 -29.50
N GLU A 44 5.82 4.40 -28.35
CA GLU A 44 6.10 3.72 -27.07
C GLU A 44 4.96 2.79 -26.60
N HIS A 45 3.71 3.11 -26.95
CA HIS A 45 2.54 2.30 -26.62
C HIS A 45 2.52 0.92 -27.30
N GLU A 46 3.28 0.76 -28.41
CA GLU A 46 3.36 -0.49 -29.15
C GLU A 46 4.37 -1.48 -28.55
N ILE A 47 5.18 -1.03 -27.57
CA ILE A 47 6.14 -1.88 -26.87
C ILE A 47 5.39 -2.71 -25.82
N THR A 48 4.91 -3.87 -26.24
CA THR A 48 4.22 -4.82 -25.34
C THR A 48 5.19 -5.70 -24.56
N SER A 49 6.45 -5.85 -25.01
CA SER A 49 7.44 -6.69 -24.35
C SER A 49 8.20 -5.89 -23.28
N VAL A 50 7.90 -6.20 -22.01
CA VAL A 50 8.56 -5.64 -20.82
C VAL A 50 10.09 -5.81 -20.83
N PRO A 51 10.66 -6.98 -21.20
CA PRO A 51 12.10 -7.14 -21.32
C PRO A 51 12.76 -6.18 -22.32
N VAL A 52 12.10 -5.87 -23.43
CA VAL A 52 12.62 -4.94 -24.45
C VAL A 52 12.65 -3.52 -23.91
N ALA A 53 11.61 -3.11 -23.19
CA ALA A 53 11.56 -1.79 -22.56
C ALA A 53 12.61 -1.64 -21.44
N ALA A 54 12.83 -2.69 -20.64
CA ALA A 54 13.73 -2.65 -19.48
C ALA A 54 15.24 -2.60 -19.82
N GLN A 55 15.63 -2.89 -21.06
CA GLN A 55 17.04 -2.89 -21.48
C GLN A 55 17.67 -1.49 -21.51
N GLN A 56 16.86 -0.45 -21.72
CA GLN A 56 17.34 0.93 -21.82
C GLN A 56 16.54 1.83 -20.89
N VAL A 57 17.24 2.57 -20.03
CA VAL A 57 16.60 3.47 -19.05
C VAL A 57 15.71 4.50 -19.73
N GLU A 58 16.13 5.09 -20.85
CA GLU A 58 15.30 6.10 -21.55
C GLU A 58 13.99 5.52 -22.10
N VAL A 59 14.06 4.34 -22.72
CA VAL A 59 12.89 3.60 -23.23
C VAL A 59 11.98 3.23 -22.07
N PHE A 60 12.54 2.63 -21.02
CA PHE A 60 11.82 2.26 -19.80
C PHE A 60 11.12 3.47 -19.17
N THR A 61 11.81 4.60 -19.04
CA THR A 61 11.29 5.83 -18.41
C THR A 61 10.10 6.36 -19.17
N LYS A 62 10.16 6.42 -20.50
CA LYS A 62 9.04 6.87 -21.32
C LYS A 62 7.86 5.92 -21.23
N VAL A 63 8.07 4.61 -21.40
CA VAL A 63 7.00 3.61 -21.25
C VAL A 63 6.37 3.69 -19.85
N LEU A 64 7.18 3.86 -18.80
CA LEU A 64 6.71 4.02 -17.42
C LEU A 64 5.87 5.29 -17.25
N MET A 65 6.35 6.45 -17.70
CA MET A 65 5.64 7.73 -17.62
C MET A 65 4.29 7.66 -18.32
N THR A 66 4.28 7.13 -19.53
CA THR A 66 3.07 7.00 -20.35
C THR A 66 2.06 6.04 -19.71
N THR A 67 2.54 4.95 -19.10
CA THR A 67 1.69 4.00 -18.36
C THR A 67 1.12 4.63 -17.09
N ILE A 68 1.91 5.41 -16.34
CA ILE A 68 1.46 6.16 -15.16
C ILE A 68 0.40 7.17 -15.54
N GLN A 69 0.63 7.97 -16.60
CA GLN A 69 -0.33 8.95 -17.08
C GLN A 69 -1.64 8.30 -17.49
N ARG A 70 -1.57 7.23 -18.29
CA ARG A 70 -2.75 6.45 -18.68
C ARG A 70 -3.50 5.96 -17.45
N THR A 71 -2.79 5.46 -16.44
CA THR A 71 -3.40 4.99 -15.18
C THR A 71 -4.11 6.15 -14.47
N ILE A 72 -3.49 7.32 -14.35
CA ILE A 72 -4.09 8.51 -13.72
C ILE A 72 -5.37 8.97 -14.44
N ASP A 73 -5.38 8.93 -15.77
CA ASP A 73 -6.50 9.39 -16.58
C ASP A 73 -7.63 8.35 -16.74
N SER A 74 -7.47 7.14 -16.18
CA SER A 74 -8.40 6.01 -16.36
C SER A 74 -9.66 6.07 -15.50
N GLU A 75 -10.75 5.51 -16.01
CA GLU A 75 -11.96 5.18 -15.22
C GLU A 75 -11.76 3.91 -14.37
N ALA A 76 -12.68 3.64 -13.43
CA ALA A 76 -12.50 2.63 -12.37
C ALA A 76 -12.24 1.19 -12.85
N ASP A 77 -12.89 0.75 -13.94
CA ASP A 77 -12.68 -0.61 -14.47
C ASP A 77 -11.38 -0.72 -15.25
N GLU A 78 -10.99 0.33 -15.99
CA GLU A 78 -9.74 0.39 -16.73
C GLU A 78 -8.53 0.56 -15.82
N TRP A 79 -8.72 1.23 -14.67
CA TRP A 79 -7.71 1.40 -13.64
C TRP A 79 -7.12 0.06 -13.20
N LYS A 80 -7.96 -0.95 -12.93
CA LYS A 80 -7.52 -2.28 -12.48
C LYS A 80 -6.66 -3.01 -13.53
N ARG A 81 -6.97 -2.84 -14.81
CA ARG A 81 -6.16 -3.40 -15.90
C ARG A 81 -4.83 -2.64 -16.02
N ASN A 82 -4.89 -1.32 -16.00
CA ASN A 82 -3.73 -0.46 -16.21
C ASN A 82 -2.71 -0.56 -15.05
N ILE A 83 -3.19 -0.69 -13.81
CA ILE A 83 -2.31 -0.95 -12.66
C ILE A 83 -1.63 -2.32 -12.76
N GLN A 84 -2.32 -3.36 -13.24
CA GLN A 84 -1.70 -4.68 -13.44
C GLN A 84 -0.56 -4.62 -14.48
N GLU A 85 -0.76 -3.90 -15.59
CA GLU A 85 0.28 -3.67 -16.60
C GLU A 85 1.47 -2.89 -16.01
N LEU A 86 1.20 -1.83 -15.26
CA LEU A 86 2.22 -1.01 -14.59
C LEU A 86 3.04 -1.83 -13.58
N VAL A 87 2.38 -2.70 -12.83
CA VAL A 87 3.02 -3.58 -11.85
C VAL A 87 3.89 -4.62 -12.55
N GLN A 88 3.45 -5.20 -13.66
CA GLN A 88 4.27 -6.13 -14.44
C GLN A 88 5.53 -5.45 -14.98
N LEU A 89 5.40 -4.21 -15.44
CA LEU A 89 6.51 -3.39 -15.92
C LEU A 89 7.51 -3.07 -14.79
N ALA A 90 7.02 -2.55 -13.65
CA ALA A 90 7.85 -2.15 -12.53
C ALA A 90 8.54 -3.34 -11.84
N CYS A 91 7.80 -4.43 -11.61
CA CYS A 91 8.28 -5.63 -10.90
C CYS A 91 8.97 -6.66 -11.81
N HIS A 92 9.45 -6.27 -13.00
CA HIS A 92 10.20 -7.16 -13.89
C HIS A 92 11.54 -7.58 -13.30
N SER A 93 12.25 -6.65 -12.66
CA SER A 93 13.53 -6.84 -12.00
C SER A 93 13.64 -5.96 -10.75
N GLU A 94 14.60 -6.23 -9.88
CA GLU A 94 14.86 -5.40 -8.70
C GLU A 94 15.26 -3.96 -9.09
N GLN A 95 16.03 -3.81 -10.18
CA GLN A 95 16.51 -2.52 -10.67
C GLN A 95 15.37 -1.67 -11.24
N THR A 96 14.49 -2.27 -12.05
CA THR A 96 13.30 -1.59 -12.59
C THR A 96 12.33 -1.19 -11.48
N TYR A 97 12.20 -2.02 -10.44
CA TYR A 97 11.38 -1.71 -9.28
C TYR A 97 11.93 -0.52 -8.51
N LEU A 98 13.23 -0.55 -8.17
CA LEU A 98 13.90 0.55 -7.48
C LEU A 98 13.76 1.87 -8.27
N TYR A 99 14.01 1.81 -9.58
CA TYR A 99 13.87 2.97 -10.44
C TYR A 99 12.43 3.50 -10.45
N ALA A 100 11.43 2.64 -10.70
CA ALA A 100 10.04 3.04 -10.72
C ALA A 100 9.57 3.65 -9.39
N GLN A 101 9.90 3.02 -8.26
CA GLN A 101 9.56 3.54 -6.93
C GLN A 101 10.25 4.87 -6.63
N SER A 102 11.51 5.06 -7.07
CA SER A 102 12.22 6.34 -6.89
C SER A 102 11.55 7.48 -7.66
N VAL A 103 11.11 7.21 -8.89
CA VAL A 103 10.41 8.15 -9.75
C VAL A 103 9.04 8.49 -9.14
N LEU A 104 8.28 7.49 -8.72
CA LEU A 104 6.98 7.68 -8.06
C LEU A 104 7.10 8.47 -6.76
N SER A 105 8.11 8.18 -5.93
CA SER A 105 8.38 8.93 -4.69
C SER A 105 8.71 10.40 -4.97
N SER A 106 9.55 10.67 -5.98
CA SER A 106 9.87 12.04 -6.40
C SER A 106 8.62 12.78 -6.87
N LEU A 107 7.78 12.15 -7.71
CA LEU A 107 6.56 12.76 -8.22
C LEU A 107 5.50 12.96 -7.13
N ALA A 108 5.37 12.02 -6.19
CA ALA A 108 4.45 12.12 -5.08
C ALA A 108 4.82 13.30 -4.15
N ASN A 109 6.11 13.53 -3.93
CA ASN A 109 6.60 14.64 -3.11
C ASN A 109 6.41 16.00 -3.78
N ASP A 110 6.65 16.10 -5.09
CA ASP A 110 6.58 17.37 -5.83
C ASP A 110 5.12 17.79 -6.11
N ALA A 111 4.32 16.87 -6.64
CA ALA A 111 2.92 17.13 -6.99
C ALA A 111 1.97 17.06 -5.78
N LYS A 112 2.42 16.54 -4.63
CA LYS A 112 1.57 16.17 -3.47
C LYS A 112 0.35 15.32 -3.88
N SER A 113 0.52 14.51 -4.92
CA SER A 113 -0.57 13.71 -5.48
C SER A 113 -0.73 12.43 -4.69
N MET A 114 -1.89 12.29 -4.02
CA MET A 114 -2.26 11.07 -3.31
C MET A 114 -2.43 9.88 -4.26
N ILE A 115 -2.82 10.13 -5.51
CA ILE A 115 -3.01 9.09 -6.54
C ILE A 115 -1.68 8.43 -6.88
N ILE A 116 -0.60 9.20 -7.02
CA ILE A 116 0.73 8.67 -7.32
C ILE A 116 1.25 7.84 -6.14
N ARG A 117 1.03 8.31 -4.92
CA ARG A 117 1.36 7.54 -3.71
C ARG A 117 0.58 6.22 -3.66
N ARG A 118 -0.71 6.25 -4.00
CA ARG A 118 -1.55 5.06 -4.10
C ARG A 118 -1.03 4.06 -5.13
N ILE A 119 -0.60 4.54 -6.31
CA ILE A 119 0.03 3.68 -7.32
C ILE A 119 1.30 3.02 -6.77
N SER A 120 2.15 3.78 -6.07
CA SER A 120 3.36 3.28 -5.40
C SER A 120 3.03 2.13 -4.43
N GLU A 121 1.99 2.32 -3.60
CA GLU A 121 1.51 1.36 -2.61
C GLU A 121 0.93 0.09 -3.25
N GLU A 122 0.19 0.20 -4.35
CA GLU A 122 -0.32 -0.96 -5.10
C GLU A 122 0.83 -1.79 -5.72
N ILE A 123 1.87 -1.13 -6.24
CA ILE A 123 3.07 -1.81 -6.75
C ILE A 123 3.80 -2.54 -5.61
N GLU A 124 3.89 -1.94 -4.43
CA GLU A 124 4.46 -2.57 -3.24
C GLU A 124 3.64 -3.81 -2.80
N LEU A 125 2.32 -3.70 -2.75
CA LEU A 125 1.42 -4.79 -2.37
C LEU A 125 1.60 -6.00 -3.30
N HIS A 126 1.66 -5.77 -4.60
CA HIS A 126 1.86 -6.86 -5.55
C HIS A 126 3.28 -7.44 -5.50
N ALA A 127 4.30 -6.62 -5.22
CA ALA A 127 5.65 -7.14 -5.01
C ALA A 127 5.71 -8.07 -3.77
N LYS A 128 5.01 -7.70 -2.68
CA LYS A 128 4.88 -8.54 -1.49
C LYS A 128 4.09 -9.83 -1.72
N ALA A 129 3.07 -9.79 -2.59
CA ALA A 129 2.30 -10.97 -3.00
C ALA A 129 3.14 -11.97 -3.81
N LYS A 130 4.20 -11.51 -4.49
CA LYS A 130 5.21 -12.34 -5.15
C LYS A 130 6.38 -12.76 -4.24
N ASP A 131 6.26 -12.50 -2.93
CA ASP A 131 7.30 -12.74 -1.92
C ASP A 131 8.64 -12.03 -2.17
N HIS A 132 8.63 -10.90 -2.88
CA HIS A 132 9.79 -10.03 -2.95
C HIS A 132 9.91 -9.19 -1.67
N ASN A 133 11.09 -9.18 -1.05
CA ASN A 133 11.36 -8.32 0.11
C ASN A 133 11.70 -6.90 -0.36
N VAL A 134 10.66 -6.08 -0.52
CA VAL A 134 10.78 -4.67 -0.95
C VAL A 134 10.85 -3.68 0.21
N THR A 135 10.73 -4.17 1.45
CA THR A 135 10.57 -3.36 2.66
C THR A 135 11.69 -2.32 2.85
N GLU A 136 12.94 -2.72 2.64
CA GLU A 136 14.09 -1.83 2.81
C GLU A 136 14.08 -0.70 1.78
N ILE A 137 13.72 -1.01 0.53
CA ILE A 137 13.61 -0.03 -0.55
C ILE A 137 12.50 0.98 -0.22
N THR A 138 11.33 0.51 0.20
CA THR A 138 10.22 1.41 0.56
C THR A 138 10.62 2.34 1.71
N LEU A 139 11.13 1.78 2.81
CA LEU A 139 11.47 2.56 4.01
C LEU A 139 12.59 3.58 3.76
N THR A 140 13.54 3.26 2.88
CA THR A 140 14.61 4.18 2.49
C THR A 140 14.08 5.33 1.62
N LEU A 141 13.21 5.05 0.65
CA LEU A 141 12.60 6.07 -0.21
C LEU A 141 11.65 7.01 0.53
N ASP A 142 11.03 6.55 1.61
CA ASP A 142 10.17 7.37 2.48
C ASP A 142 10.95 8.30 3.42
N GLY A 143 12.28 8.20 3.48
CA GLY A 143 13.10 8.96 4.41
C GLY A 143 13.03 8.46 5.87
N THR A 144 12.51 7.25 6.11
CA THR A 144 12.45 6.63 7.45
C THR A 144 13.86 6.45 8.04
N THR A 145 14.87 6.35 7.19
CA THR A 145 16.30 6.26 7.56
C THR A 145 16.78 7.44 8.40
N ALA A 146 16.18 8.62 8.26
CA ALA A 146 16.47 9.78 9.10
C ALA A 146 16.08 9.55 10.58
N TYR A 147 15.17 8.62 10.84
CA TYR A 147 14.65 8.25 12.15
C TYR A 147 15.03 6.81 12.49
N HIS A 148 16.32 6.54 12.71
CA HIS A 148 16.85 5.18 12.91
C HIS A 148 16.09 4.35 13.97
N LYS A 149 15.64 5.00 15.06
CA LYS A 149 14.88 4.37 16.15
C LYS A 149 13.48 3.88 15.72
N VAL A 150 12.92 4.43 14.65
CA VAL A 150 11.65 4.01 14.04
C VAL A 150 11.89 3.04 12.90
N TYR A 151 12.92 3.30 12.10
CA TYR A 151 13.32 2.46 10.98
C TYR A 151 13.56 1.00 11.39
N GLN A 152 14.37 0.76 12.42
CA GLN A 152 14.79 -0.59 12.78
C GLN A 152 13.60 -1.47 13.24
N PRO A 153 12.70 -1.02 14.13
CA PRO A 153 11.48 -1.74 14.47
C PRO A 153 10.55 -1.97 13.27
N LEU A 154 10.31 -0.95 12.43
CA LEU A 154 9.42 -1.07 11.27
C LEU A 154 9.98 -2.05 10.24
N CYS A 155 11.26 -1.96 9.92
CA CYS A 155 11.93 -2.86 9.00
C CYS A 155 11.86 -4.31 9.49
N ALA A 156 12.12 -4.55 10.78
CA ALA A 156 12.06 -5.88 11.35
C ALA A 156 10.65 -6.49 11.27
N MET A 157 9.61 -5.72 11.60
CA MET A 157 8.23 -6.20 11.59
C MET A 157 7.67 -6.39 10.18
N LEU A 158 7.95 -5.46 9.26
CA LEU A 158 7.46 -5.52 7.89
C LEU A 158 8.15 -6.61 7.08
N SER A 159 9.47 -6.77 7.22
CA SER A 159 10.21 -7.85 6.54
C SER A 159 9.79 -9.24 7.02
N LYS A 160 9.43 -9.38 8.30
CA LYS A 160 8.93 -10.64 8.88
C LYS A 160 7.43 -10.86 8.68
N LYS A 161 6.70 -9.86 8.16
CA LYS A 161 5.23 -9.85 8.07
C LYS A 161 4.55 -10.18 9.42
N ALA A 162 5.17 -9.80 10.55
CA ALA A 162 4.71 -10.16 11.88
C ALA A 162 5.09 -9.09 12.91
N LEU A 163 4.19 -8.83 13.86
CA LEU A 163 4.42 -7.84 14.92
C LEU A 163 5.13 -8.46 16.12
N ASN A 164 6.16 -7.76 16.60
CA ASN A 164 6.87 -8.12 17.82
C ASN A 164 6.48 -7.17 18.97
N PRO A 165 6.02 -7.67 20.13
CA PRO A 165 5.62 -6.82 21.26
C PRO A 165 6.71 -5.86 21.75
N ALA A 166 8.00 -6.24 21.63
CA ALA A 166 9.12 -5.37 22.02
C ALA A 166 9.27 -4.17 21.07
N ASP A 167 9.18 -4.42 19.77
CA ASP A 167 9.29 -3.40 18.71
C ASP A 167 8.09 -2.44 18.76
N VAL A 168 6.88 -2.97 18.95
CA VAL A 168 5.66 -2.15 19.12
C VAL A 168 5.75 -1.29 20.38
N THR A 169 6.24 -1.85 21.50
CA THR A 169 6.43 -1.06 22.73
C THR A 169 7.46 0.06 22.53
N THR A 170 8.50 -0.18 21.74
CA THR A 170 9.52 0.81 21.42
C THR A 170 8.93 1.93 20.58
N LEU A 171 8.19 1.61 19.52
CA LEU A 171 7.49 2.60 18.69
C LEU A 171 6.49 3.41 19.51
N TYR A 172 5.68 2.76 20.34
CA TYR A 172 4.71 3.43 21.19
C TYR A 172 5.37 4.48 22.10
N LYS A 173 6.47 4.14 22.76
CA LYS A 173 7.23 5.09 23.61
C LYS A 173 7.77 6.28 22.81
N ILE A 174 8.22 6.05 21.58
CA ILE A 174 8.76 7.11 20.71
C ILE A 174 7.65 8.09 20.30
N TYR A 175 6.48 7.58 19.89
CA TYR A 175 5.35 8.43 19.48
C TYR A 175 4.63 9.10 20.65
N GLN A 176 4.81 8.63 21.88
CA GLN A 176 4.37 9.31 23.10
C GLN A 176 5.35 10.37 23.62
N SER A 177 6.54 10.49 23.03
CA SER A 177 7.53 11.46 23.47
C SER A 177 7.13 12.91 23.17
N THR A 178 7.86 13.86 23.76
CA THR A 178 7.59 15.30 23.57
C THR A 178 7.86 15.79 22.14
N ASP A 179 8.69 15.07 21.38
CA ASP A 179 9.01 15.36 19.98
C ASP A 179 8.89 14.07 19.14
N PRO A 180 7.65 13.70 18.78
CA PRO A 180 7.43 12.48 18.01
C PRO A 180 7.92 12.63 16.56
N PRO A 181 8.39 11.53 15.94
CA PRO A 181 8.67 11.48 14.49
C PRO A 181 7.41 11.75 13.65
N PRO A 182 7.57 12.05 12.35
CA PRO A 182 6.45 12.24 11.43
C PRO A 182 5.47 11.07 11.44
N VAL A 183 4.17 11.37 11.60
CA VAL A 183 3.09 10.38 11.58
C VAL A 183 3.04 9.56 10.27
N ASP A 184 3.49 10.14 9.15
CA ASP A 184 3.49 9.47 7.84
C ASP A 184 4.39 8.21 7.81
N LEU A 185 5.33 8.08 8.75
CA LEU A 185 6.21 6.91 8.87
C LEU A 185 5.46 5.66 9.35
N ILE A 186 4.44 5.82 10.20
CA ILE A 186 3.61 4.71 10.69
C ILE A 186 2.32 4.52 9.87
N ARG A 187 2.00 5.45 8.97
CA ARG A 187 0.86 5.34 8.04
C ARG A 187 1.12 4.43 6.85
N LYS A 188 1.92 3.38 7.05
CA LYS A 188 2.21 2.39 6.02
C LYS A 188 1.04 1.40 5.96
N PRO A 189 0.37 1.20 4.81
CA PRO A 189 -0.79 0.31 4.72
C PRO A 189 -0.52 -1.09 5.29
N ALA A 190 0.63 -1.68 4.92
CA ALA A 190 1.03 -3.00 5.42
C ALA A 190 1.25 -3.03 6.94
N PHE A 191 1.72 -1.94 7.55
CA PHE A 191 1.89 -1.88 9.00
C PHE A 191 0.54 -1.76 9.72
N ILE A 192 -0.36 -0.92 9.19
CA ILE A 192 -1.73 -0.77 9.71
C ILE A 192 -2.47 -2.10 9.60
N GLU A 193 -2.37 -2.79 8.47
CA GLU A 193 -2.98 -4.11 8.26
C GLU A 193 -2.50 -5.14 9.29
N LEU A 194 -1.18 -5.20 9.55
CA LEU A 194 -0.63 -6.06 10.60
C LEU A 194 -1.19 -5.72 12.00
N LEU A 195 -1.36 -4.44 12.32
CA LEU A 195 -1.96 -4.02 13.59
C LEU A 195 -3.42 -4.43 13.69
N ILE A 196 -4.20 -4.24 12.63
CA ILE A 196 -5.61 -4.61 12.58
C ILE A 196 -5.75 -6.13 12.72
N THR A 197 -5.00 -6.90 11.94
CA THR A 197 -5.01 -8.36 12.01
C THR A 197 -4.62 -8.86 13.39
N GLN A 198 -3.55 -8.35 14.00
CA GLN A 198 -3.15 -8.80 15.34
C GLN A 198 -4.13 -8.42 16.46
N LEU A 199 -4.94 -7.37 16.27
CA LEU A 199 -5.92 -6.92 17.26
C LEU A 199 -7.27 -7.62 17.10
N PHE A 200 -7.76 -7.78 15.87
CA PHE A 200 -9.13 -8.20 15.56
C PHE A 200 -9.24 -9.64 15.04
N ASP A 201 -8.13 -10.37 14.90
CA ASP A 201 -8.15 -11.80 14.64
C ASP A 201 -8.66 -12.57 15.87
N PRO A 202 -9.77 -13.34 15.76
CA PRO A 202 -10.32 -14.13 16.85
C PRO A 202 -9.37 -15.18 17.42
N GLU A 203 -8.40 -15.65 16.62
CA GLU A 203 -7.43 -16.68 17.04
C GLU A 203 -6.18 -16.07 17.68
N SER A 204 -6.02 -14.74 17.62
CA SER A 204 -4.83 -14.07 18.12
C SER A 204 -4.73 -14.12 19.65
N THR A 205 -3.61 -14.63 20.16
CA THR A 205 -3.30 -14.67 21.60
C THR A 205 -2.49 -13.44 22.02
N LEU A 206 -3.06 -12.24 21.83
CA LEU A 206 -2.39 -11.02 22.24
C LEU A 206 -2.43 -10.85 23.77
N ASN A 207 -1.26 -10.73 24.38
CA ASN A 207 -1.13 -10.45 25.81
C ASN A 207 -1.86 -9.15 26.20
N PRO A 208 -2.69 -9.17 27.25
CA PRO A 208 -3.52 -8.03 27.65
C PRO A 208 -2.69 -6.80 28.03
N GLU A 209 -1.47 -6.98 28.56
CA GLU A 209 -0.56 -5.88 28.90
C GLU A 209 -0.06 -5.08 27.68
N HIS A 210 0.01 -5.71 26.51
CA HIS A 210 0.48 -5.06 25.29
C HIS A 210 -0.65 -4.47 24.46
N ARG A 211 -1.88 -4.99 24.61
CA ARG A 211 -3.08 -4.51 23.92
C ARG A 211 -3.24 -2.97 23.88
N PRO A 212 -3.18 -2.22 25.00
CA PRO A 212 -3.36 -0.76 24.95
C PRO A 212 -2.26 -0.05 24.13
N LYS A 213 -1.06 -0.63 24.02
CA LYS A 213 0.04 -0.06 23.21
C LYS A 213 -0.23 -0.21 21.72
N TYR A 214 -0.80 -1.34 21.30
CA TYR A 214 -1.17 -1.60 19.90
C TYR A 214 -2.32 -0.69 19.48
N ILE A 215 -3.37 -0.61 20.31
CA ILE A 215 -4.51 0.29 20.08
C ILE A 215 -4.05 1.74 20.03
N GLY A 216 -3.23 2.17 20.99
CA GLY A 216 -2.74 3.54 21.01
C GLY A 216 -1.87 3.90 19.80
N LEU A 217 -1.08 2.96 19.26
CA LEU A 217 -0.32 3.20 18.04
C LEU A 217 -1.21 3.29 16.80
N LEU A 218 -2.22 2.42 16.70
CA LEU A 218 -3.23 2.45 15.62
C LEU A 218 -4.04 3.76 15.67
N ALA A 219 -4.52 4.12 16.85
CA ALA A 219 -5.25 5.36 17.08
C ALA A 219 -4.38 6.58 16.73
N TYR A 220 -3.09 6.57 17.08
CA TYR A 220 -2.15 7.65 16.74
C TYR A 220 -1.99 7.79 15.22
N ALA A 221 -1.81 6.68 14.49
CA ALA A 221 -1.68 6.71 13.04
C ALA A 221 -2.90 7.34 12.34
N CYS A 222 -4.10 7.12 12.88
CA CYS A 222 -5.36 7.55 12.26
C CYS A 222 -5.83 8.96 12.68
N SER A 223 -5.61 9.35 13.94
CA SER A 223 -6.17 10.59 14.51
C SER A 223 -5.20 11.77 14.50
N VAL A 224 -3.88 11.54 14.42
CA VAL A 224 -2.91 12.63 14.55
C VAL A 224 -2.69 13.35 13.23
N ALA A 225 -2.97 14.65 13.20
CA ALA A 225 -2.74 15.52 12.06
C ALA A 225 -1.55 16.44 12.34
N GLU A 226 -0.56 16.43 11.45
CA GLU A 226 0.58 17.35 11.50
C GLU A 226 0.36 18.50 10.53
N THR A 227 0.58 19.74 10.98
CA THR A 227 0.59 20.90 10.10
C THR A 227 2.03 21.32 9.84
N ASN A 228 2.51 21.08 8.61
CA ASN A 228 3.86 21.45 8.22
C ASN A 228 3.87 22.92 7.78
N LYS A 229 4.21 23.85 8.68
CA LYS A 229 4.55 25.23 8.29
C LYS A 229 6.03 25.32 7.96
N LYS A 230 6.31 25.92 6.79
CA LYS A 230 7.63 26.16 6.17
C LYS A 230 8.73 26.33 7.24
N SER A 231 9.60 25.32 7.36
CA SER A 231 10.82 25.25 8.19
C SER A 231 10.74 24.86 9.66
N SER A 232 9.56 24.65 10.27
CA SER A 232 9.52 24.11 11.64
C SER A 232 8.25 23.28 11.84
N ARG A 233 8.43 21.98 12.15
CA ARG A 233 7.35 21.06 12.49
C ARG A 233 6.69 21.58 13.77
N LYS A 234 5.67 22.43 13.65
CA LYS A 234 4.86 22.80 14.81
C LYS A 234 4.01 21.58 15.16
N SER A 235 4.42 20.95 16.26
CA SER A 235 3.68 20.07 17.17
C SER A 235 2.22 19.84 16.76
N ALA A 236 1.87 18.57 16.57
CA ALA A 236 0.52 18.03 16.36
C ALA A 236 -0.57 18.98 16.86
N VAL A 237 -1.15 19.74 15.93
CA VAL A 237 -2.13 20.77 16.24
C VAL A 237 -3.47 20.05 16.39
N ASN A 238 -3.98 19.99 17.62
CA ASN A 238 -5.34 19.58 18.00
C ASN A 238 -5.67 18.08 18.14
N SER A 239 -4.72 17.15 18.03
CA SER A 239 -5.06 15.70 17.96
C SER A 239 -5.21 14.94 19.28
N LYS A 240 -4.96 15.52 20.46
CA LYS A 240 -5.00 14.74 21.71
C LYS A 240 -6.40 14.30 22.13
N GLU A 241 -7.41 15.14 21.87
CA GLU A 241 -8.80 14.82 22.21
C GLU A 241 -9.37 13.77 21.24
N GLU A 242 -9.16 13.96 19.94
CA GLU A 242 -9.54 12.98 18.90
C GLU A 242 -8.82 11.64 19.06
N LEU A 243 -7.54 11.66 19.46
CA LEU A 243 -6.78 10.46 19.80
C LEU A 243 -7.42 9.71 20.97
N SER A 244 -7.81 10.42 22.02
CA SER A 244 -8.48 9.81 23.17
C SER A 244 -9.83 9.19 22.77
N GLN A 245 -10.63 9.91 21.98
CA GLN A 245 -11.93 9.40 21.51
C GLN A 245 -11.77 8.17 20.61
N THR A 246 -10.81 8.20 19.69
CA THR A 246 -10.52 7.07 18.78
C THR A 246 -10.00 5.86 19.55
N THR A 247 -9.17 6.08 20.57
CA THR A 247 -8.66 5.00 21.43
C THR A 247 -9.80 4.32 22.19
N ILE A 248 -10.70 5.10 22.80
CA ILE A 248 -11.87 4.58 23.52
C ILE A 248 -12.81 3.82 22.57
N ALA A 249 -13.04 4.33 21.37
CA ALA A 249 -13.88 3.67 20.37
C ALA A 249 -13.29 2.33 19.91
N LEU A 250 -11.97 2.26 19.70
CA LEU A 250 -11.27 1.03 19.34
C LEU A 250 -11.27 0.00 20.49
N GLU A 251 -11.06 0.43 21.73
CA GLU A 251 -11.12 -0.44 22.91
C GLU A 251 -12.51 -1.06 23.06
N LYS A 252 -13.57 -0.25 22.96
CA LYS A 252 -14.95 -0.73 23.04
C LYS A 252 -15.32 -1.69 21.91
N ALA A 253 -14.97 -1.34 20.67
CA ALA A 253 -15.23 -2.20 19.52
C ALA A 253 -14.50 -3.55 19.68
N LEU A 254 -13.25 -3.54 20.14
CA LEU A 254 -12.49 -4.75 20.39
C LEU A 254 -13.09 -5.60 21.51
N GLU A 255 -13.54 -4.98 22.61
CA GLU A 255 -14.23 -5.68 23.70
C GLU A 255 -15.48 -6.41 23.20
N ILE A 256 -16.29 -5.74 22.38
CA ILE A 256 -17.48 -6.34 21.74
C ILE A 256 -17.09 -7.50 20.83
N CYS A 257 -16.08 -7.34 19.96
CA CYS A 257 -15.64 -8.40 19.04
C CYS A 257 -15.08 -9.65 19.76
N ILE A 258 -14.45 -9.47 20.93
CA ILE A 258 -13.93 -10.58 21.75
C ILE A 258 -15.04 -11.24 22.57
N SER A 259 -15.98 -10.45 23.13
CA SER A 259 -17.07 -10.94 23.97
C SER A 259 -18.15 -11.67 23.17
N SER A 260 -18.38 -11.27 21.92
CA SER A 260 -19.43 -11.81 21.05
C SER A 260 -19.11 -13.23 20.56
N LYS A 261 -19.21 -14.20 21.46
CA LYS A 261 -19.15 -15.64 21.14
C LYS A 261 -20.48 -16.16 20.61
N SER A 262 -21.59 -15.48 20.90
CA SER A 262 -22.92 -15.80 20.39
C SER A 262 -23.53 -14.62 19.63
N THR A 263 -24.39 -14.92 18.66
CA THR A 263 -25.12 -13.91 17.88
C THR A 263 -26.05 -13.05 18.74
N VAL A 264 -26.51 -13.59 19.88
CA VAL A 264 -27.42 -12.89 20.81
C VAL A 264 -26.69 -11.78 21.57
N ASP A 265 -25.47 -12.04 22.03
CA ASP A 265 -24.64 -11.04 22.72
C ASP A 265 -24.27 -9.89 21.78
N LEU A 266 -24.00 -10.21 20.50
CA LEU A 266 -23.72 -9.20 19.48
C LEU A 266 -24.91 -8.28 19.23
N ILE A 267 -26.14 -8.81 19.25
CA ILE A 267 -27.37 -8.02 19.05
C ILE A 267 -27.58 -7.03 20.20
N SER A 268 -27.27 -7.40 21.45
CA SER A 268 -27.41 -6.47 22.58
C SER A 268 -26.46 -5.28 22.49
N ASP A 269 -25.23 -5.51 22.02
CA ASP A 269 -24.17 -4.49 21.96
C ASP A 269 -24.13 -3.73 20.62
N LEU A 270 -25.01 -4.10 19.68
CA LEU A 270 -25.05 -3.60 18.31
C LEU A 270 -25.23 -2.07 18.23
N ASN A 271 -26.07 -1.49 19.10
CA ASN A 271 -26.25 -0.04 19.18
C ASN A 271 -24.98 0.70 19.64
N GLU A 272 -24.15 0.07 20.47
CA GLU A 272 -22.87 0.66 20.88
C GLU A 272 -21.82 0.50 19.79
N LEU A 273 -21.83 -0.64 19.08
CA LEU A 273 -20.97 -0.89 17.93
C LEU A 273 -21.22 0.16 16.84
N TYR A 274 -22.47 0.45 16.49
CA TYR A 274 -22.83 1.50 15.51
C TYR A 274 -22.32 2.90 15.86
N LYS A 275 -22.28 3.25 17.15
CA LYS A 275 -21.65 4.52 17.57
C LYS A 275 -20.14 4.52 17.29
N CYS A 276 -19.49 3.35 17.41
CA CYS A 276 -18.06 3.19 17.18
C CYS A 276 -17.71 3.12 15.69
N LEU A 277 -18.58 2.58 14.83
CA LEU A 277 -18.39 2.50 13.37
C LEU A 277 -18.26 3.87 12.68
N ARG A 278 -18.72 4.95 13.33
CA ARG A 278 -18.51 6.33 12.86
C ARG A 278 -17.03 6.70 12.68
N PHE A 279 -16.13 5.98 13.34
CA PHE A 279 -14.69 6.14 13.16
C PHE A 279 -14.20 5.21 12.03
N PRO A 280 -13.62 5.74 10.93
CA PRO A 280 -13.25 4.94 9.76
C PRO A 280 -12.32 3.76 10.08
N ILE A 281 -11.39 3.95 11.02
CA ILE A 281 -10.48 2.88 11.42
C ILE A 281 -11.20 1.76 12.18
N VAL A 282 -12.22 2.09 12.96
CA VAL A 282 -13.04 1.09 13.67
C VAL A 282 -13.84 0.30 12.66
N ALA A 283 -14.45 0.95 11.66
CA ALA A 283 -15.15 0.26 10.58
C ALA A 283 -14.22 -0.69 9.81
N ALA A 284 -13.00 -0.26 9.47
CA ALA A 284 -12.01 -1.14 8.83
C ALA A 284 -11.61 -2.34 9.71
N CYS A 285 -11.47 -2.14 11.02
CA CYS A 285 -11.18 -3.21 11.96
C CYS A 285 -12.32 -4.22 12.08
N VAL A 286 -13.56 -3.73 12.21
CA VAL A 286 -14.76 -4.55 12.32
C VAL A 286 -15.00 -5.32 11.02
N LEU A 287 -14.77 -4.69 9.85
CA LEU A 287 -14.84 -5.37 8.56
C LEU A 287 -13.85 -6.53 8.48
N ARG A 288 -12.60 -6.33 8.94
CA ARG A 288 -11.59 -7.39 8.99
C ARG A 288 -11.97 -8.52 9.95
N TRP A 289 -12.55 -8.18 11.10
CA TRP A 289 -13.09 -9.17 12.04
C TRP A 289 -14.24 -9.97 11.44
N ILE A 290 -15.18 -9.32 10.75
CA ILE A 290 -16.28 -9.97 10.03
C ILE A 290 -15.74 -10.90 8.96
N GLU A 291 -14.71 -10.49 8.22
CA GLU A 291 -14.04 -11.34 7.25
C GLU A 291 -13.52 -12.63 7.91
N PHE A 292 -12.77 -12.54 9.02
CA PHE A 292 -12.30 -13.72 9.74
C PHE A 292 -13.44 -14.64 10.20
N ARG A 293 -14.56 -14.06 10.64
CA ARG A 293 -15.71 -14.83 11.11
C ARG A 293 -16.49 -15.51 9.99
N ILE A 294 -16.78 -14.81 8.90
CA ILE A 294 -17.59 -15.33 7.79
C ILE A 294 -16.81 -16.35 6.97
N PHE A 295 -15.49 -16.15 6.78
CA PHE A 295 -14.65 -17.06 6.02
C PHE A 295 -14.27 -18.34 6.81
N ASP A 296 -14.62 -18.46 8.10
CA ASP A 296 -14.52 -19.74 8.82
C ASP A 296 -15.49 -20.77 8.20
N PRO A 297 -15.00 -21.93 7.71
CA PRO A 297 -15.82 -22.99 7.13
C PRO A 297 -16.95 -23.52 8.02
N SER A 298 -16.89 -23.24 9.32
CA SER A 298 -17.86 -23.66 10.33
C SER A 298 -18.96 -22.63 10.60
N TYR A 299 -18.78 -21.38 10.14
CA TYR A 299 -19.68 -20.26 10.44
C TYR A 299 -21.14 -20.54 10.03
N PHE A 300 -21.37 -20.84 8.75
CA PHE A 300 -22.71 -21.14 8.22
C PHE A 300 -23.32 -22.47 8.71
N LYS A 301 -22.52 -23.31 9.39
CA LYS A 301 -23.04 -24.54 10.03
C LYS A 301 -23.64 -24.23 11.41
N LEU A 302 -23.12 -23.22 12.08
CA LEU A 302 -23.51 -22.82 13.44
C LEU A 302 -24.62 -21.77 13.42
N ASP A 303 -24.61 -20.85 12.45
CA ASP A 303 -25.57 -19.77 12.33
C ASP A 303 -26.74 -20.18 11.40
N GLN A 304 -27.83 -20.72 11.97
CA GLN A 304 -29.03 -21.16 11.22
C GLN A 304 -30.06 -20.02 11.02
N GLY A 305 -29.71 -18.78 11.36
CA GLY A 305 -30.58 -17.62 11.18
C GLY A 305 -30.81 -17.27 9.70
N THR A 306 -31.99 -16.73 9.38
CA THR A 306 -32.36 -16.30 8.03
C THR A 306 -31.51 -15.14 7.50
N THR A 307 -30.90 -14.34 8.37
CA THR A 307 -29.93 -13.29 8.04
C THR A 307 -28.82 -13.23 9.10
N PRO A 308 -27.55 -13.46 8.73
CA PRO A 308 -26.43 -13.33 9.67
C PRO A 308 -26.28 -11.87 10.12
N VAL A 309 -26.22 -11.63 11.43
CA VAL A 309 -26.09 -10.28 12.00
C VAL A 309 -24.80 -9.59 11.52
N HIS A 310 -23.75 -10.36 11.23
CA HIS A 310 -22.51 -9.85 10.66
C HIS A 310 -22.69 -9.20 9.29
N LEU A 311 -23.66 -9.62 8.47
CA LEU A 311 -23.96 -8.97 7.18
C LEU A 311 -24.70 -7.65 7.38
N ILE A 312 -25.53 -7.53 8.41
CA ILE A 312 -26.22 -6.28 8.76
C ILE A 312 -25.20 -5.21 9.17
N ILE A 313 -24.07 -5.61 9.78
CA ILE A 313 -22.99 -4.69 10.13
C ILE A 313 -22.23 -4.20 8.89
N ILE A 314 -22.22 -4.94 7.77
CA ILE A 314 -21.57 -4.51 6.52
C ILE A 314 -22.37 -3.40 5.84
N ASP A 315 -23.69 -3.36 6.03
CA ASP A 315 -24.56 -2.33 5.44
C ASP A 315 -24.37 -0.94 6.09
N GLU A 316 -23.79 -0.89 7.29
CA GLU A 316 -23.55 0.34 8.09
C GLU A 316 -22.13 0.88 7.93
#